data_AF-A0AA88PJI6-F1
#
_entry.id   AF-A0AA88PJI6-F1
#
_cell.length_a   1.000
_cell.length_b   1.000
_cell.length_c   1.000
_cell.angle_alpha   90.00
_cell.angle_beta   90.00
_cell.angle_gamma   90.00
#
_symmetry.space_group_name_H-M   'P 1'
#
loop_
_entity.id
_entity.type
_entity.pdbx_description
1 polymer ?
#
loop_
_entity_poly.entity_id
_entity_poly.type
_entity_poly.pdbx_seq_one_letter_code
_entity_poly.pdbx_strand_id
1 'polypeptide(L)'
;MALVVIGFVLCLSGLPLILAADYPSYVAAVYEHRVLLNPNPKLPLNRSSALEHMKQNLRVFEEQTALAAQQGAQIIVFPEDGIHGFFFTRESIAGYLEAIPDPQKVTWSPCADPLRFPDTEVLHNLSCMALKNRLFLVANMPSRLSCNRTVDPHCPADGQYQFNTNVVFNDQGVIVARYHKQNLYFEASFDTPPECEYITFNTPFAGRFGTFICYDILFRDPAVTLVKEMGIRQIVFPTAWMNKLPLLASVEFQRAFSYGTGITLLAANTHSTNYRMTGSGIFTPWDSLTYHDAKGDSGKLLVRRVPVLDPSFIGDDNHKLVYPSSNESEKMHVWPTSSSKANGDGKYCRKDSECAEGTSSSIFNSIMMSDNFTLVSLQGTEGNISVCSGSVCCHLLFRRSDTPEFYALGVFNGLHRAYYLEICALVRCTSEKQSSCGGQTEYAETLVDFRLTGTFTTPHVYPGILGSGITVDIPDHSGWESENQLYMSRTGMSTGLVTAMLYGRNYEKDNVKKCA
;
A
#
# COMPACT_ATOMS: atom_id res chain seq x y z
N MET A 1 -34.46 59.06 -33.75
CA MET A 1 -34.03 57.67 -33.48
C MET A 1 -32.58 57.73 -33.04
N ALA A 2 -32.35 57.65 -31.73
CA ALA A 2 -31.01 57.59 -31.15
C ALA A 2 -30.74 56.13 -30.77
N LEU A 3 -29.78 55.49 -31.44
CA LEU A 3 -29.27 54.16 -31.09
C LEU A 3 -28.11 54.33 -30.12
N VAL A 4 -28.34 53.97 -28.86
CA VAL A 4 -27.31 53.85 -27.82
C VAL A 4 -26.70 52.46 -27.95
N VAL A 5 -25.44 52.38 -28.36
CA VAL A 5 -24.64 51.15 -28.30
C VAL A 5 -23.95 51.13 -26.95
N ILE A 6 -24.43 50.29 -26.04
CA ILE A 6 -23.78 50.01 -24.75
C ILE A 6 -22.66 49.00 -25.01
N GLY A 7 -21.41 49.46 -24.96
CA GLY A 7 -20.24 48.59 -24.93
C GLY A 7 -20.08 47.97 -23.55
N PHE A 8 -20.30 46.67 -23.43
CA PHE A 8 -19.92 45.91 -22.24
C PHE A 8 -18.40 45.71 -22.24
N VAL A 9 -17.70 46.41 -21.36
CA VAL A 9 -16.32 46.10 -20.99
C VAL A 9 -16.36 44.90 -20.04
N LEU A 10 -16.08 43.71 -20.56
CA LEU A 10 -15.79 42.53 -19.75
C LEU A 10 -14.42 42.73 -19.08
N CYS A 11 -14.44 43.22 -17.84
CA CYS A 11 -13.31 43.11 -16.91
C CYS A 11 -13.12 41.62 -16.59
N LEU A 12 -12.26 40.94 -17.35
CA LEU A 12 -11.67 39.67 -16.93
C LEU A 12 -10.74 39.97 -15.75
N SER A 13 -11.27 39.83 -14.53
CA SER A 13 -10.46 39.69 -13.33
C SER A 13 -9.55 38.48 -13.55
N GLY A 14 -8.26 38.74 -13.78
CA GLY A 14 -7.24 37.72 -13.95
C GLY A 14 -7.16 36.84 -12.71
N LEU A 15 -7.81 35.67 -12.76
CA LEU A 15 -7.32 34.51 -12.03
C LEU A 15 -5.92 34.22 -12.58
N PRO A 16 -4.88 34.16 -11.74
CA PRO A 16 -3.63 33.60 -12.20
C PRO A 16 -3.92 32.13 -12.53
N LEU A 17 -3.96 31.81 -13.82
CA LEU A 17 -3.70 30.45 -14.27
C LEU A 17 -2.30 30.14 -13.76
N ILE A 18 -2.22 29.45 -12.62
CA ILE A 18 -1.04 28.68 -12.28
C ILE A 18 -0.97 27.63 -13.38
N LEU A 19 -0.16 27.90 -14.41
CA LEU A 19 0.37 26.87 -15.28
C LEU A 19 1.03 25.86 -14.35
N ALA A 20 0.37 24.74 -14.10
CA ALA A 20 1.04 23.57 -13.53
C ALA A 20 2.26 23.36 -14.42
N ALA A 21 3.47 23.50 -13.86
CA ALA A 21 4.66 23.13 -14.60
C ALA A 21 4.43 21.70 -15.11
N ASP A 22 4.58 21.47 -16.41
CA ASP A 22 4.44 20.16 -17.04
C ASP A 22 5.54 19.24 -16.53
N TYR A 23 5.37 18.69 -15.32
CA TYR A 23 6.23 17.67 -14.80
C TYR A 23 6.09 16.41 -15.67
N PRO A 24 7.18 15.67 -15.93
CA PRO A 24 7.10 14.40 -16.62
C PRO A 24 6.06 13.50 -15.92
N SER A 25 5.13 12.97 -16.71
CA SER A 25 4.03 12.14 -16.21
C SER A 25 3.78 10.98 -17.16
N TYR A 26 3.23 9.90 -16.61
CA TYR A 26 2.81 8.73 -17.36
C TYR A 26 1.42 8.30 -16.93
N VAL A 27 0.74 7.50 -17.74
CA VAL A 27 -0.57 6.94 -17.38
C VAL A 27 -0.38 5.51 -16.91
N ALA A 28 -0.78 5.24 -15.68
CA ALA A 28 -0.72 3.93 -15.05
C ALA A 28 -2.12 3.33 -14.91
N ALA A 29 -2.19 2.01 -14.98
CA ALA A 29 -3.39 1.25 -14.69
C ALA A 29 -3.11 0.14 -13.65
N VAL A 30 -4.08 -0.11 -12.79
CA VAL A 30 -4.13 -1.29 -11.92
C VAL A 30 -5.51 -1.93 -12.04
N TYR A 31 -5.56 -3.25 -12.01
CA TYR A 31 -6.81 -3.97 -12.08
C TYR A 31 -7.06 -4.80 -10.83
N GLU A 32 -8.12 -4.47 -10.10
CA GLU A 32 -8.66 -5.34 -9.05
C GLU A 32 -9.39 -6.52 -9.72
N HIS A 33 -8.90 -7.75 -9.55
CA HIS A 33 -9.41 -8.90 -10.28
C HIS A 33 -10.25 -9.84 -9.43
N ARG A 34 -11.48 -10.11 -9.87
CA ARG A 34 -12.31 -11.18 -9.32
C ARG A 34 -11.87 -12.52 -9.92
N VAL A 35 -10.98 -13.20 -9.20
CA VAL A 35 -10.36 -14.45 -9.64
C VAL A 35 -11.41 -15.55 -9.77
N LEU A 36 -11.44 -16.21 -10.94
CA LEU A 36 -12.13 -17.48 -11.09
C LEU A 36 -11.25 -18.55 -10.44
N LEU A 37 -11.69 -19.08 -9.30
CA LEU A 37 -10.91 -20.02 -8.50
C LEU A 37 -11.15 -21.47 -8.93
N ASN A 38 -10.12 -22.31 -8.79
CA ASN A 38 -10.29 -23.76 -8.82
C ASN A 38 -11.08 -24.17 -7.55
N PRO A 39 -12.25 -24.82 -7.66
CA PRO A 39 -13.04 -25.22 -6.50
C PRO A 39 -12.35 -26.28 -5.63
N ASN A 40 -11.40 -27.04 -6.19
CA ASN A 40 -10.66 -28.09 -5.50
C ASN A 40 -9.14 -27.89 -5.68
N PRO A 41 -8.55 -26.83 -5.11
CA PRO A 41 -7.15 -26.46 -5.38
C PRO A 41 -6.14 -27.48 -4.86
N LYS A 42 -6.54 -28.38 -3.95
CA LYS A 42 -5.70 -29.47 -3.43
C LYS A 42 -5.69 -30.72 -4.31
N LEU A 43 -6.58 -30.83 -5.30
CA LEU A 43 -6.59 -31.95 -6.24
C LEU A 43 -5.70 -31.60 -7.44
N PRO A 44 -4.65 -32.40 -7.74
CA PRO A 44 -3.80 -32.16 -8.89
C PRO A 44 -4.59 -32.23 -10.20
N LEU A 45 -4.39 -31.23 -11.06
CA LEU A 45 -4.89 -31.23 -12.43
C LEU A 45 -3.74 -31.57 -13.39
N ASN A 46 -4.06 -32.24 -14.50
CA ASN A 46 -3.12 -32.31 -15.61
C ASN A 46 -2.91 -30.90 -16.22
N ARG A 47 -1.83 -30.74 -16.98
CA ARG A 47 -1.45 -29.45 -17.58
C ARG A 47 -2.55 -28.85 -18.46
N SER A 48 -3.22 -29.66 -19.28
CA SER A 48 -4.30 -29.18 -20.16
C SER A 48 -5.46 -28.58 -19.37
N SER A 49 -5.91 -29.25 -18.31
CA SER A 49 -6.99 -28.76 -17.44
C SER A 49 -6.57 -27.52 -16.63
N ALA A 50 -5.31 -27.47 -16.16
CA ALA A 50 -4.76 -26.28 -15.51
C ALA A 50 -4.72 -25.07 -16.47
N LEU A 51 -4.29 -25.29 -17.72
CA LEU A 51 -4.29 -24.27 -18.78
C LEU A 51 -5.71 -23.78 -19.11
N GLU A 52 -6.69 -24.69 -19.22
CA GLU A 52 -8.10 -24.31 -19.45
C GLU A 52 -8.64 -23.44 -18.32
N HIS A 53 -8.26 -23.71 -17.07
CA HIS A 53 -8.60 -22.89 -15.93
C HIS A 53 -7.94 -21.49 -16.01
N MET A 54 -6.61 -21.45 -16.15
CA MET A 54 -5.86 -20.17 -16.24
C MET A 54 -6.31 -19.31 -17.42
N LYS A 55 -6.68 -19.93 -18.55
CA LYS A 55 -7.19 -19.23 -19.74
C LYS A 55 -8.46 -18.44 -19.46
N GLN A 56 -9.30 -18.88 -18.52
CA GLN A 56 -10.51 -18.14 -18.15
C GLN A 56 -10.17 -16.79 -17.48
N ASN A 57 -9.19 -16.79 -16.58
CA ASN A 57 -8.69 -15.56 -15.94
C ASN A 57 -7.91 -14.68 -16.95
N LEU A 58 -7.09 -15.28 -17.81
CA LEU A 58 -6.32 -14.55 -18.84
C LEU A 58 -7.20 -13.83 -19.86
N ARG A 59 -8.41 -14.31 -20.16
CA ARG A 59 -9.37 -13.57 -21.01
C ARG A 59 -9.76 -12.23 -20.40
N VAL A 60 -9.99 -12.20 -19.08
CA VAL A 60 -10.26 -10.95 -18.37
C VAL A 60 -9.04 -10.04 -18.45
N PHE A 61 -7.83 -10.56 -18.28
CA PHE A 61 -6.61 -9.76 -18.41
C PHE A 61 -6.46 -9.16 -19.80
N GLU A 62 -6.75 -9.91 -20.87
CA GLU A 62 -6.71 -9.40 -22.24
C GLU A 62 -7.68 -8.22 -22.43
N GLU A 63 -8.93 -8.37 -21.97
CA GLU A 63 -9.95 -7.33 -22.05
C GLU A 63 -9.53 -6.07 -21.28
N GLN A 64 -9.07 -6.21 -20.04
CA GLN A 64 -8.68 -5.07 -19.20
C GLN A 64 -7.41 -4.40 -19.70
N THR A 65 -6.48 -5.16 -20.29
CA THR A 65 -5.29 -4.61 -20.94
C THR A 65 -5.69 -3.73 -22.13
N ALA A 66 -6.63 -4.19 -22.96
CA ALA A 66 -7.13 -3.39 -24.08
C ALA A 66 -7.86 -2.12 -23.60
N LEU A 67 -8.69 -2.22 -22.56
CA LEU A 67 -9.38 -1.06 -21.98
C LEU A 67 -8.42 -0.05 -21.33
N ALA A 68 -7.33 -0.51 -20.72
CA ALA A 68 -6.30 0.35 -20.17
C ALA A 68 -5.54 1.08 -21.28
N ALA A 69 -5.16 0.36 -22.34
CA ALA A 69 -4.49 0.95 -23.51
C ALA A 69 -5.36 1.99 -24.23
N GLN A 70 -6.67 1.74 -24.35
CA GLN A 70 -7.63 2.72 -24.89
C GLN A 70 -7.69 4.01 -24.06
N GLN A 71 -7.44 3.92 -22.76
CA GLN A 71 -7.34 5.07 -21.85
C GLN A 71 -5.91 5.67 -21.80
N GLY A 72 -5.00 5.20 -22.65
CA GLY A 72 -3.64 5.72 -22.79
C GLY A 72 -2.65 5.17 -21.76
N ALA A 73 -3.00 4.11 -21.02
CA ALA A 73 -2.09 3.51 -20.04
C ALA A 73 -0.81 2.97 -20.70
N GLN A 74 0.33 3.32 -20.11
CA GLN A 74 1.66 2.87 -20.53
C GLN A 74 2.13 1.65 -19.73
N ILE A 75 1.49 1.40 -18.58
CA ILE A 75 1.71 0.21 -17.76
C ILE A 75 0.38 -0.24 -17.12
N ILE A 76 0.15 -1.56 -17.06
CA ILE A 76 -0.93 -2.17 -16.30
C ILE A 76 -0.39 -3.20 -15.31
N VAL A 77 -0.90 -3.19 -14.08
CA VAL A 77 -0.58 -4.17 -13.04
C VAL A 77 -1.78 -5.06 -12.74
N PHE A 78 -1.55 -6.37 -12.76
CA PHE A 78 -2.51 -7.38 -12.34
C PHE A 78 -2.16 -7.96 -10.96
N PRO A 79 -3.14 -8.53 -10.24
CA PRO A 79 -2.93 -9.01 -8.88
C PRO A 79 -2.06 -10.26 -8.76
N GLU A 80 -1.55 -10.47 -7.55
CA GLU A 80 -1.01 -11.75 -7.10
C GLU A 80 -2.08 -12.84 -7.20
N ASP A 81 -1.69 -14.05 -7.60
CA ASP A 81 -2.57 -15.21 -7.78
C ASP A 81 -3.72 -14.98 -8.77
N GLY A 82 -3.72 -13.88 -9.52
CA GLY A 82 -4.82 -13.47 -10.38
C GLY A 82 -5.12 -14.44 -11.54
N ILE A 83 -4.15 -15.28 -11.92
CA ILE A 83 -4.26 -16.23 -13.03
C ILE A 83 -4.79 -17.59 -12.56
N HIS A 84 -4.42 -18.03 -11.36
CA HIS A 84 -4.56 -19.43 -10.92
C HIS A 84 -5.28 -19.60 -9.57
N GLY A 85 -5.40 -18.53 -8.77
CA GLY A 85 -5.94 -18.59 -7.41
C GLY A 85 -4.93 -19.15 -6.41
N PHE A 86 -5.44 -19.49 -5.22
CA PHE A 86 -4.62 -19.86 -4.06
C PHE A 86 -5.10 -21.18 -3.41
N PHE A 87 -4.43 -21.59 -2.32
CA PHE A 87 -4.64 -22.84 -1.56
C PHE A 87 -4.23 -24.15 -2.25
N PHE A 88 -3.25 -24.07 -3.15
CA PHE A 88 -2.63 -25.26 -3.72
C PHE A 88 -1.68 -25.95 -2.72
N THR A 89 -1.42 -27.22 -2.97
CA THR A 89 -0.27 -27.93 -2.41
C THR A 89 0.87 -27.90 -3.42
N ARG A 90 2.08 -28.24 -2.99
CA ARG A 90 3.25 -28.41 -3.87
C ARG A 90 2.99 -29.37 -5.04
N GLU A 91 2.19 -30.41 -4.81
CA GLU A 91 1.81 -31.37 -5.86
C GLU A 91 0.72 -30.81 -6.78
N SER A 92 -0.32 -30.19 -6.21
CA SER A 92 -1.48 -29.77 -7.00
C SER A 92 -1.24 -28.52 -7.84
N ILE A 93 -0.27 -27.68 -7.50
CA ILE A 93 0.14 -26.53 -8.32
C ILE A 93 0.94 -26.95 -9.56
N ALA A 94 1.45 -28.19 -9.63
CA ALA A 94 2.44 -28.59 -10.64
C ALA A 94 1.98 -28.36 -12.10
N GLY A 95 0.68 -28.55 -12.38
CA GLY A 95 0.10 -28.28 -13.71
C GLY A 95 0.05 -26.80 -14.10
N TYR A 96 0.20 -25.88 -13.16
CA TYR A 96 0.11 -24.43 -13.36
C TYR A 96 1.48 -23.78 -13.62
N LEU A 97 2.57 -24.45 -13.26
CA LEU A 97 3.93 -23.91 -13.32
C LEU A 97 4.45 -23.76 -14.75
N GLU A 98 5.17 -22.67 -15.03
CA GLU A 98 6.01 -22.52 -16.22
C GLU A 98 7.45 -22.17 -15.82
N ALA A 99 8.42 -22.50 -16.67
CA ALA A 99 9.79 -22.05 -16.46
C ALA A 99 9.96 -20.64 -17.04
N ILE A 100 10.37 -19.68 -16.22
CA ILE A 100 10.60 -18.30 -16.65
C ILE A 100 12.12 -18.08 -16.70
N PRO A 101 12.73 -17.89 -17.89
CA PRO A 101 14.16 -17.66 -17.99
C PRO A 101 14.56 -16.35 -17.30
N ASP A 102 15.82 -16.28 -16.87
CA ASP A 102 16.38 -15.08 -16.26
C ASP A 102 16.54 -13.97 -17.33
N PRO A 103 15.83 -12.84 -17.22
CA PRO A 103 15.87 -11.78 -18.22
C PRO A 103 17.23 -11.08 -18.30
N GLN A 104 18.11 -11.22 -17.30
CA GLN A 104 19.49 -10.72 -17.38
C GLN A 104 20.39 -11.59 -18.27
N LYS A 105 20.01 -12.86 -18.46
CA LYS A 105 20.78 -13.84 -19.25
C LYS A 105 20.16 -14.08 -20.63
N VAL A 106 18.85 -13.89 -20.75
CA VAL A 106 18.08 -14.22 -21.95
C VAL A 106 17.13 -13.08 -22.29
N THR A 107 17.36 -12.43 -23.44
CA THR A 107 16.35 -11.56 -24.06
C THR A 107 15.39 -12.41 -24.89
N TRP A 108 14.09 -12.37 -24.54
CA TRP A 108 13.07 -13.17 -25.22
C TRP A 108 11.70 -12.49 -25.14
N SER A 109 11.02 -12.43 -26.30
CA SER A 109 9.59 -12.15 -26.40
C SER A 109 8.86 -13.46 -26.69
N PRO A 110 8.12 -14.02 -25.72
CA PRO A 110 7.32 -15.21 -25.95
C PRO A 110 6.36 -15.07 -27.13
N CYS A 111 5.79 -13.88 -27.36
CA CYS A 111 4.89 -13.65 -28.49
C CYS A 111 5.59 -13.70 -29.86
N ALA A 112 6.82 -13.17 -29.94
CA ALA A 112 7.58 -13.12 -31.20
C ALA A 112 8.27 -14.45 -31.52
N ASP A 113 8.66 -15.23 -30.50
CA ASP A 113 9.35 -16.51 -30.66
C ASP A 113 8.78 -17.56 -29.68
N PRO A 114 7.54 -18.05 -29.92
CA PRO A 114 6.81 -18.89 -28.98
C PRO A 114 7.36 -20.31 -28.83
N LEU A 115 8.16 -20.78 -29.79
CA LEU A 115 8.67 -22.16 -29.81
C LEU A 115 10.06 -22.28 -29.15
N ARG A 116 10.65 -21.18 -28.68
CA ARG A 116 12.00 -21.17 -28.09
C ARG A 116 12.09 -21.99 -26.80
N PHE A 117 11.05 -21.95 -25.99
CA PHE A 117 10.96 -22.69 -24.73
C PHE A 117 9.62 -23.44 -24.67
N PRO A 118 9.62 -24.73 -24.27
CA PRO A 118 8.40 -25.52 -24.18
C PRO A 118 7.55 -25.13 -22.96
N ASP A 119 6.26 -25.49 -22.99
CA ASP A 119 5.31 -25.30 -21.89
C ASP A 119 5.20 -23.84 -21.40
N THR A 120 5.09 -22.89 -22.33
CA THR A 120 5.09 -21.44 -22.04
C THR A 120 3.80 -20.72 -22.48
N GLU A 121 2.67 -21.42 -22.48
CA GLU A 121 1.40 -20.89 -23.01
C GLU A 121 0.89 -19.64 -22.27
N VAL A 122 1.09 -19.56 -20.95
CA VAL A 122 0.72 -18.39 -20.13
C VAL A 122 1.65 -17.22 -20.44
N LEU A 123 2.97 -17.44 -20.46
CA LEU A 123 3.95 -16.41 -20.85
C LEU A 123 3.70 -15.88 -22.26
N HIS A 124 3.39 -16.77 -23.22
CA HIS A 124 3.02 -16.40 -24.59
C HIS A 124 1.81 -15.48 -24.60
N ASN A 125 0.75 -15.84 -23.87
CA ASN A 125 -0.48 -15.03 -23.83
C ASN A 125 -0.23 -13.64 -23.24
N LEU A 126 0.44 -13.56 -22.09
CA LEU A 126 0.80 -12.28 -21.44
C LEU A 126 1.72 -11.41 -22.31
N SER A 127 2.73 -12.01 -22.94
CA SER A 127 3.63 -11.33 -23.88
C SER A 127 2.86 -10.74 -25.07
N CYS A 128 1.94 -11.50 -25.65
CA CYS A 128 1.12 -11.03 -26.77
C CYS A 128 0.13 -9.94 -26.35
N MET A 129 -0.44 -10.00 -25.14
CA MET A 129 -1.26 -8.90 -24.60
C MET A 129 -0.47 -7.60 -24.53
N ALA A 130 0.76 -7.64 -24.01
CA ALA A 130 1.64 -6.48 -23.92
C ALA A 130 2.01 -5.91 -25.31
N LEU A 131 2.48 -6.77 -26.22
CA LEU A 131 2.87 -6.38 -27.58
C LEU A 131 1.70 -5.78 -28.39
N LYS A 132 0.53 -6.45 -28.37
CA LYS A 132 -0.66 -6.03 -29.11
C LYS A 132 -1.16 -4.66 -28.68
N ASN A 133 -1.07 -4.37 -27.38
CA ASN A 133 -1.57 -3.12 -26.79
C ASN A 133 -0.49 -2.06 -26.58
N ARG A 134 0.78 -2.37 -26.87
CA ARG A 134 1.95 -1.45 -26.77
C ARG A 134 2.06 -0.80 -25.39
N LEU A 135 1.95 -1.61 -24.34
CA LEU A 135 2.10 -1.19 -22.96
C LEU A 135 2.95 -2.18 -22.17
N PHE A 136 3.46 -1.76 -21.02
CA PHE A 136 4.12 -2.66 -20.07
C PHE A 136 3.07 -3.44 -19.28
N LEU A 137 3.19 -4.76 -19.23
CA LEU A 137 2.26 -5.61 -18.51
C LEU A 137 2.97 -6.29 -17.35
N VAL A 138 2.43 -6.11 -16.13
CA VAL A 138 2.90 -6.77 -14.91
C VAL A 138 1.87 -7.80 -14.49
N ALA A 139 2.31 -9.05 -14.36
CA ALA A 139 1.47 -10.15 -13.91
C ALA A 139 2.19 -10.99 -12.86
N ASN A 140 1.40 -11.74 -12.11
CA ASN A 140 1.88 -12.72 -11.15
C ASN A 140 1.44 -14.14 -11.58
N MET A 141 2.36 -15.09 -11.53
CA MET A 141 2.12 -16.48 -11.91
C MET A 141 3.04 -17.44 -11.14
N PRO A 142 2.65 -18.72 -11.01
CA PRO A 142 3.50 -19.71 -10.39
C PRO A 142 4.58 -20.15 -11.39
N SER A 143 5.84 -20.17 -10.96
CA SER A 143 6.96 -20.59 -11.81
C SER A 143 7.76 -21.74 -11.23
N ARG A 144 8.48 -22.46 -12.10
CA ARG A 144 9.39 -23.55 -11.70
C ARG A 144 10.82 -23.28 -12.14
N LEU A 145 11.76 -23.76 -11.34
CA LEU A 145 13.18 -23.86 -11.69
C LEU A 145 13.68 -25.27 -11.39
N SER A 146 13.96 -26.05 -12.43
CA SER A 146 14.54 -27.38 -12.26
C SER A 146 15.92 -27.29 -11.61
N CYS A 147 16.18 -28.18 -10.66
CA CYS A 147 17.45 -28.25 -9.93
C CYS A 147 17.89 -29.71 -9.78
N ASN A 148 19.16 -29.92 -9.46
CA ASN A 148 19.70 -31.26 -9.21
C ASN A 148 20.36 -31.30 -7.84
N ARG A 149 19.90 -32.21 -6.97
CA ARG A 149 20.40 -32.40 -5.61
C ARG A 149 21.88 -32.74 -5.51
N THR A 150 22.50 -33.26 -6.57
CA THR A 150 23.94 -33.51 -6.60
C THR A 150 24.78 -32.25 -6.77
N VAL A 151 24.20 -31.19 -7.34
CA VAL A 151 24.86 -29.90 -7.59
C VAL A 151 24.41 -28.86 -6.56
N ASP A 152 23.12 -28.86 -6.24
CA ASP A 152 22.49 -27.96 -5.28
C ASP A 152 21.91 -28.77 -4.11
N PRO A 153 22.56 -28.76 -2.93
CA PRO A 153 22.10 -29.53 -1.77
C PRO A 153 20.76 -29.02 -1.21
N HIS A 154 20.33 -27.80 -1.55
CA HIS A 154 19.05 -27.24 -1.12
C HIS A 154 17.90 -27.58 -2.09
N CYS A 155 18.20 -28.21 -3.24
CA CYS A 155 17.19 -28.58 -4.21
C CYS A 155 16.10 -29.47 -3.55
N PRO A 156 14.81 -29.11 -3.68
CA PRO A 156 13.72 -29.90 -3.13
C PRO A 156 13.70 -31.35 -3.63
N ALA A 157 13.03 -32.23 -2.87
CA ALA A 157 13.04 -33.67 -3.14
C ALA A 157 12.40 -34.04 -4.50
N ASP A 158 11.52 -33.20 -5.02
CA ASP A 158 10.88 -33.32 -6.31
C ASP A 158 11.71 -32.73 -7.48
N GLY A 159 12.95 -32.31 -7.23
CA GLY A 159 13.91 -31.91 -8.27
C GLY A 159 13.65 -30.55 -8.91
N GLN A 160 12.83 -29.71 -8.29
CA GLN A 160 12.55 -28.36 -8.78
C GLN A 160 12.25 -27.43 -7.61
N TYR A 161 12.56 -26.15 -7.75
CA TYR A 161 11.94 -25.10 -6.97
C TYR A 161 10.63 -24.65 -7.60
N GLN A 162 9.69 -24.19 -6.78
CA GLN A 162 8.42 -23.62 -7.18
C GLN A 162 8.25 -22.24 -6.54
N PHE A 163 7.99 -21.20 -7.31
CA PHE A 163 7.98 -19.82 -6.81
C PHE A 163 6.70 -19.08 -7.15
N ASN A 164 6.22 -18.27 -6.21
CA ASN A 164 5.29 -17.18 -6.48
C ASN A 164 6.08 -16.08 -7.22
N THR A 165 5.69 -15.74 -8.44
CA THR A 165 6.56 -14.98 -9.36
C THR A 165 5.86 -13.82 -10.02
N ASN A 166 6.39 -12.61 -9.84
CA ASN A 166 6.07 -11.49 -10.72
C ASN A 166 6.89 -11.59 -11.99
N VAL A 167 6.24 -11.36 -13.13
CA VAL A 167 6.86 -11.23 -14.44
C VAL A 167 6.40 -9.94 -15.11
N VAL A 168 7.33 -9.23 -15.72
CA VAL A 168 7.05 -7.96 -16.42
C VAL A 168 7.41 -8.09 -17.88
N PHE A 169 6.48 -7.71 -18.74
CA PHE A 169 6.66 -7.60 -20.19
C PHE A 169 6.71 -6.13 -20.60
N ASN A 170 7.65 -5.77 -21.47
CA ASN A 170 7.65 -4.45 -22.09
C ASN A 170 6.62 -4.37 -23.24
N ASP A 171 6.53 -3.20 -23.86
CA ASP A 171 5.63 -2.92 -24.99
C ASP A 171 5.94 -3.70 -26.29
N GLN A 172 7.05 -4.45 -26.34
CA GLN A 172 7.41 -5.39 -27.40
C GLN A 172 7.15 -6.87 -27.00
N GLY A 173 6.50 -7.09 -25.85
CA GLY A 173 6.27 -8.42 -25.30
C GLY A 173 7.53 -9.12 -24.78
N VAL A 174 8.66 -8.42 -24.64
CA VAL A 174 9.90 -8.98 -24.08
C VAL A 174 9.80 -9.04 -22.57
N ILE A 175 10.21 -10.16 -21.97
CA ILE A 175 10.32 -10.27 -20.50
C ILE A 175 11.49 -9.40 -20.03
N VAL A 176 11.20 -8.41 -19.18
CA VAL A 176 12.18 -7.43 -18.67
C VAL A 176 12.43 -7.53 -17.17
N ALA A 177 11.58 -8.23 -16.42
CA ALA A 177 11.81 -8.56 -15.02
C ALA A 177 11.13 -9.87 -14.64
N ARG A 178 11.76 -10.59 -13.70
CA ARG A 178 11.24 -11.76 -13.00
C ARG A 178 11.64 -11.63 -11.54
N TYR A 179 10.68 -11.68 -10.63
CA TYR A 179 10.91 -11.60 -9.18
C TYR A 179 10.18 -12.74 -8.48
N HIS A 180 10.91 -13.52 -7.67
CA HIS A 180 10.35 -14.54 -6.79
C HIS A 180 10.06 -13.96 -5.41
N LYS A 181 8.83 -14.18 -4.92
CA LYS A 181 8.39 -13.69 -3.61
C LYS A 181 9.32 -14.16 -2.49
N GLN A 182 9.85 -13.21 -1.72
CA GLN A 182 10.77 -13.50 -0.63
C GLN A 182 10.01 -13.93 0.63
N ASN A 183 8.96 -13.20 0.99
CA ASN A 183 8.25 -13.35 2.25
C ASN A 183 6.90 -14.05 2.01
N LEU A 184 6.87 -15.37 2.14
CA LEU A 184 5.65 -16.16 1.91
C LEU A 184 4.62 -15.99 3.05
N TYR A 185 3.33 -15.98 2.69
CA TYR A 185 2.20 -15.88 3.62
C TYR A 185 1.36 -17.16 3.61
N PHE A 186 1.85 -18.21 4.30
CA PHE A 186 1.22 -19.53 4.37
C PHE A 186 1.07 -20.24 3.01
N GLU A 187 1.97 -19.96 2.07
CA GLU A 187 1.93 -20.48 0.70
C GLU A 187 2.67 -21.82 0.58
N ALA A 188 2.03 -22.90 1.03
CA ALA A 188 2.64 -24.24 1.09
C ALA A 188 3.04 -24.84 -0.28
N SER A 189 2.60 -24.23 -1.38
CA SER A 189 2.98 -24.62 -2.74
C SER A 189 4.33 -24.05 -3.18
N PHE A 190 4.85 -23.02 -2.50
CA PHE A 190 6.04 -22.29 -2.96
C PHE A 190 7.22 -22.41 -2.00
N ASP A 191 8.40 -22.34 -2.59
CA ASP A 191 9.69 -22.23 -1.92
C ASP A 191 10.06 -20.74 -1.77
N THR A 192 10.80 -20.40 -0.71
CA THR A 192 11.48 -19.10 -0.61
C THR A 192 12.76 -19.16 -1.46
N PRO A 193 13.08 -18.15 -2.29
CA PRO A 193 14.31 -18.14 -3.06
C PRO A 193 15.54 -18.21 -2.13
N PRO A 194 16.60 -18.96 -2.54
CA PRO A 194 17.77 -19.16 -1.69
C PRO A 194 18.58 -17.88 -1.48
N GLU A 195 18.57 -16.99 -2.48
CA GLU A 195 19.19 -15.67 -2.46
C GLU A 195 18.10 -14.60 -2.62
N CYS A 196 18.31 -13.44 -2.00
CA CYS A 196 17.34 -12.36 -2.08
C CYS A 196 17.45 -11.63 -3.41
N GLU A 197 16.30 -11.43 -4.04
CA GLU A 197 16.20 -10.81 -5.36
C GLU A 197 15.77 -9.33 -5.23
N TYR A 198 16.61 -8.41 -5.69
CA TYR A 198 16.30 -6.97 -5.75
C TYR A 198 16.03 -6.54 -7.18
N ILE A 199 14.83 -6.84 -7.67
CA ILE A 199 14.51 -6.75 -9.10
C ILE A 199 14.03 -5.35 -9.48
N THR A 200 14.64 -4.81 -10.53
CA THR A 200 14.26 -3.54 -11.15
C THR A 200 14.21 -3.66 -12.66
N PHE A 201 13.43 -2.81 -13.32
CA PHE A 201 13.37 -2.72 -14.78
C PHE A 201 13.25 -1.26 -15.22
N ASN A 202 13.77 -0.98 -16.42
CA ASN A 202 13.74 0.36 -17.00
C ASN A 202 12.51 0.54 -17.89
N THR A 203 11.95 1.74 -17.87
CA THR A 203 10.87 2.17 -18.76
C THR A 203 11.29 3.44 -19.50
N PRO A 204 10.87 3.62 -20.77
CA PRO A 204 11.18 4.83 -21.53
C PRO A 204 10.37 6.05 -21.06
N PHE A 205 9.30 5.86 -20.29
CA PHE A 205 8.36 6.91 -19.89
C PHE A 205 8.49 7.37 -18.44
N ALA A 206 9.15 6.59 -17.59
CA ALA A 206 9.17 6.86 -16.16
C ALA A 206 10.47 6.39 -15.47
N GLY A 207 11.48 5.92 -16.19
CA GLY A 207 12.74 5.48 -15.57
C GLY A 207 12.60 4.12 -14.87
N ARG A 208 13.22 3.97 -13.71
CA ARG A 208 13.35 2.68 -13.01
C ARG A 208 12.12 2.38 -12.15
N PHE A 209 11.62 1.16 -12.33
CA PHE A 209 10.63 0.55 -11.45
C PHE A 209 11.27 -0.58 -10.65
N GLY A 210 10.79 -0.77 -9.43
CA GLY A 210 10.99 -1.98 -8.65
C GLY A 210 9.71 -2.80 -8.57
N THR A 211 9.84 -4.05 -8.13
CA THR A 211 8.70 -4.94 -7.91
C THR A 211 8.92 -5.78 -6.66
N PHE A 212 7.83 -6.00 -5.91
CA PHE A 212 7.73 -6.99 -4.83
C PHE A 212 6.27 -7.39 -4.65
N ILE A 213 5.98 -8.40 -3.82
CA ILE A 213 4.67 -9.06 -3.81
C ILE A 213 4.07 -9.03 -2.41
N CYS A 214 2.87 -8.46 -2.29
CA CYS A 214 1.99 -8.61 -1.12
C CYS A 214 2.71 -8.45 0.23
N TYR A 215 2.89 -9.56 0.95
CA TYR A 215 3.46 -9.61 2.29
C TYR A 215 4.88 -9.04 2.38
N ASP A 216 5.64 -8.99 1.27
CA ASP A 216 6.97 -8.37 1.19
C ASP A 216 7.00 -6.92 1.70
N ILE A 217 5.91 -6.16 1.55
CA ILE A 217 5.83 -4.76 1.97
C ILE A 217 6.05 -4.56 3.48
N LEU A 218 5.84 -5.62 4.28
CA LEU A 218 6.03 -5.59 5.74
C LEU A 218 7.47 -5.88 6.18
N PHE A 219 8.37 -6.22 5.25
CA PHE A 219 9.74 -6.64 5.53
C PHE A 219 10.77 -5.69 4.91
N ARG A 220 12.01 -5.77 5.40
CA ARG A 220 13.13 -4.98 4.86
C ARG A 220 13.43 -5.38 3.44
N ASP A 221 13.56 -6.68 3.21
CA ASP A 221 13.99 -7.22 1.92
C ASP A 221 12.80 -7.86 1.19
N PRO A 222 12.51 -7.44 -0.06
CA PRO A 222 13.23 -6.42 -0.83
C PRO A 222 12.72 -4.98 -0.65
N ALA A 223 11.57 -4.78 0.01
CA ALA A 223 10.78 -3.54 -0.09
C ALA A 223 11.53 -2.27 0.35
N VAL A 224 12.15 -2.28 1.54
CA VAL A 224 12.91 -1.14 2.06
C VAL A 224 14.23 -0.98 1.32
N THR A 225 14.92 -2.08 1.00
CA THR A 225 16.18 -2.05 0.27
C THR A 225 16.01 -1.41 -1.12
N LEU A 226 14.96 -1.79 -1.86
CA LEU A 226 14.65 -1.16 -3.15
C LEU A 226 14.43 0.35 -3.02
N VAL A 227 13.66 0.78 -2.02
CA VAL A 227 13.21 2.18 -1.93
C VAL A 227 14.26 3.08 -1.27
N LYS A 228 14.82 2.68 -0.14
CA LYS A 228 15.74 3.50 0.65
C LYS A 228 17.19 3.36 0.19
N GLU A 229 17.65 2.15 -0.12
CA GLU A 229 19.06 1.89 -0.43
C GLU A 229 19.34 2.00 -1.93
N MET A 230 18.43 1.51 -2.78
CA MET A 230 18.58 1.58 -4.24
C MET A 230 17.92 2.81 -4.87
N GLY A 231 17.23 3.63 -4.08
CA GLY A 231 16.64 4.89 -4.55
C GLY A 231 15.45 4.72 -5.50
N ILE A 232 14.81 3.55 -5.54
CA ILE A 232 13.63 3.33 -6.38
C ILE A 232 12.45 4.17 -5.86
N ARG A 233 11.75 4.84 -6.78
CA ARG A 233 10.62 5.72 -6.46
C ARG A 233 9.30 5.29 -7.08
N GLN A 234 9.29 4.19 -7.83
CA GLN A 234 8.11 3.64 -8.46
C GLN A 234 8.11 2.14 -8.31
N ILE A 235 7.03 1.60 -7.73
CA ILE A 235 6.89 0.19 -7.44
C ILE A 235 5.61 -0.34 -8.07
N VAL A 236 5.71 -1.48 -8.75
CA VAL A 236 4.55 -2.30 -9.13
C VAL A 236 4.34 -3.38 -8.09
N PHE A 237 3.10 -3.50 -7.60
CA PHE A 237 2.77 -4.30 -6.42
C PHE A 237 1.51 -5.16 -6.66
N PRO A 238 1.67 -6.30 -7.35
CA PRO A 238 0.70 -7.39 -7.33
C PRO A 238 0.48 -7.90 -5.89
N THR A 239 -0.77 -8.02 -5.46
CA THR A 239 -1.10 -8.48 -4.12
C THR A 239 -2.41 -9.28 -4.05
N ALA A 240 -2.51 -10.22 -3.12
CA ALA A 240 -3.75 -10.90 -2.73
C ALA A 240 -3.97 -10.65 -1.23
N TRP A 241 -4.19 -9.38 -0.89
CA TRP A 241 -4.19 -8.90 0.48
C TRP A 241 -5.55 -9.12 1.16
N MET A 242 -5.53 -9.82 2.30
CA MET A 242 -6.70 -9.97 3.17
C MET A 242 -6.77 -8.80 4.16
N ASN A 243 -7.81 -7.99 4.08
CA ASN A 243 -7.97 -6.84 4.97
C ASN A 243 -8.08 -7.26 6.44
N LYS A 244 -7.24 -6.66 7.28
CA LYS A 244 -7.22 -6.90 8.73
C LYS A 244 -7.24 -5.56 9.45
N LEU A 245 -8.45 -5.06 9.65
CA LEU A 245 -8.71 -3.81 10.37
C LEU A 245 -8.32 -3.93 11.86
N PRO A 246 -7.99 -2.79 12.51
CA PRO A 246 -8.00 -1.45 11.94
C PRO A 246 -6.68 -1.01 11.31
N LEU A 247 -5.59 -1.78 11.35
CA LEU A 247 -4.25 -1.26 10.99
C LEU A 247 -3.67 -1.77 9.66
N LEU A 248 -4.28 -2.80 9.06
CA LEU A 248 -3.78 -3.45 7.85
C LEU A 248 -4.91 -3.67 6.84
N ALA A 249 -5.77 -2.65 6.65
CA ALA A 249 -6.54 -2.61 5.41
C ALA A 249 -5.59 -2.34 4.23
N SER A 250 -5.87 -2.95 3.07
CA SER A 250 -5.00 -2.92 1.89
C SER A 250 -4.67 -1.47 1.49
N VAL A 251 -5.71 -0.68 1.19
CA VAL A 251 -5.54 0.73 0.75
C VAL A 251 -4.93 1.61 1.83
N GLU A 252 -5.20 1.32 3.11
CA GLU A 252 -4.68 2.07 4.25
C GLU A 252 -3.16 1.90 4.36
N PHE A 253 -2.69 0.66 4.50
CA PHE A 253 -1.27 0.39 4.72
C PHE A 253 -0.44 0.71 3.48
N GLN A 254 -0.95 0.40 2.28
CA GLN A 254 -0.26 0.69 1.03
C GLN A 254 -0.13 2.20 0.79
N ARG A 255 -1.16 2.99 1.12
CA ARG A 255 -1.09 4.46 1.11
C ARG A 255 -0.06 4.97 2.11
N ALA A 256 -0.08 4.46 3.33
CA ALA A 256 0.85 4.85 4.39
C ALA A 256 2.31 4.55 4.01
N PHE A 257 2.56 3.40 3.39
CA PHE A 257 3.87 3.02 2.87
C PHE A 257 4.31 3.97 1.74
N SER A 258 3.43 4.25 0.76
CA SER A 258 3.70 5.21 -0.32
C SER A 258 4.03 6.61 0.21
N TYR A 259 3.26 7.11 1.18
CA TYR A 259 3.49 8.39 1.86
C TYR A 259 4.82 8.41 2.62
N GLY A 260 5.04 7.48 3.56
CA GLY A 260 6.21 7.47 4.45
C GLY A 260 7.53 7.18 3.74
N THR A 261 7.48 6.55 2.56
CA THR A 261 8.68 6.27 1.77
C THR A 261 8.88 7.22 0.60
N GLY A 262 7.89 8.04 0.24
CA GLY A 262 7.97 8.99 -0.86
C GLY A 262 8.00 8.34 -2.25
N ILE A 263 7.23 7.25 -2.44
CA ILE A 263 7.16 6.52 -3.73
C ILE A 263 5.78 6.58 -4.37
N THR A 264 5.75 6.32 -5.67
CA THR A 264 4.55 5.84 -6.36
C THR A 264 4.43 4.33 -6.22
N LEU A 265 3.27 3.84 -5.78
CA LEU A 265 2.95 2.43 -5.60
C LEU A 265 1.70 2.09 -6.44
N LEU A 266 1.88 1.20 -7.41
CA LEU A 266 0.80 0.68 -8.27
C LEU A 266 0.34 -0.67 -7.72
N ALA A 267 -0.68 -0.64 -6.85
CA ALA A 267 -1.16 -1.82 -6.14
C ALA A 267 -2.40 -2.42 -6.81
N ALA A 268 -2.28 -3.67 -7.26
CA ALA A 268 -3.38 -4.44 -7.84
C ALA A 268 -3.72 -5.60 -6.93
N ASN A 269 -4.93 -5.59 -6.34
CA ASN A 269 -5.38 -6.60 -5.40
C ASN A 269 -6.36 -7.60 -6.03
N THR A 270 -6.41 -8.81 -5.49
CA THR A 270 -7.50 -9.74 -5.76
C THR A 270 -8.81 -9.21 -5.15
N HIS A 271 -9.92 -9.47 -5.83
CA HIS A 271 -11.28 -9.23 -5.36
C HIS A 271 -11.92 -10.54 -4.91
N SER A 272 -12.18 -10.66 -3.61
CA SER A 272 -12.96 -11.73 -3.01
C SER A 272 -13.53 -11.29 -1.67
N THR A 273 -14.84 -11.10 -1.60
CA THR A 273 -15.56 -10.76 -0.37
C THR A 273 -15.45 -11.85 0.70
N ASN A 274 -15.44 -13.13 0.30
CA ASN A 274 -15.28 -14.27 1.20
C ASN A 274 -13.95 -14.27 1.98
N TYR A 275 -12.89 -13.75 1.35
CA TYR A 275 -11.54 -13.68 1.94
C TYR A 275 -11.15 -12.27 2.37
N ARG A 276 -12.09 -11.31 2.32
CA ARG A 276 -11.84 -9.89 2.62
C ARG A 276 -10.72 -9.29 1.78
N MET A 277 -10.61 -9.77 0.54
CA MET A 277 -9.66 -9.27 -0.43
C MET A 277 -10.36 -8.23 -1.30
N THR A 278 -10.06 -6.97 -1.08
CA THR A 278 -10.45 -5.83 -1.92
C THR A 278 -9.65 -4.63 -1.43
N GLY A 279 -9.35 -3.70 -2.31
CA GLY A 279 -8.50 -2.56 -1.98
C GLY A 279 -7.33 -2.52 -2.92
N SER A 280 -7.55 -1.95 -4.10
CA SER A 280 -6.52 -1.66 -5.09
C SER A 280 -6.34 -0.15 -5.19
N GLY A 281 -5.18 0.29 -5.67
CA GLY A 281 -4.94 1.72 -5.80
C GLY A 281 -3.69 2.11 -6.54
N ILE A 282 -3.72 3.35 -7.02
CA ILE A 282 -2.58 4.08 -7.56
C ILE A 282 -2.24 5.14 -6.52
N PHE A 283 -1.17 4.92 -5.77
CA PHE A 283 -0.73 5.79 -4.69
C PHE A 283 0.51 6.57 -5.11
N THR A 284 0.48 7.88 -4.91
CA THR A 284 1.64 8.77 -4.98
C THR A 284 1.88 9.31 -3.57
N PRO A 285 3.02 9.99 -3.28
CA PRO A 285 3.25 10.49 -1.94
C PRO A 285 2.16 11.45 -1.45
N TRP A 286 1.54 12.24 -2.35
CA TRP A 286 0.55 13.27 -1.99
C TRP A 286 -0.89 12.97 -2.43
N ASP A 287 -1.13 12.00 -3.31
CA ASP A 287 -2.46 11.73 -3.86
C ASP A 287 -2.67 10.23 -4.08
N SER A 288 -3.92 9.79 -4.12
CA SER A 288 -4.29 8.39 -4.37
C SER A 288 -5.60 8.27 -5.14
N LEU A 289 -5.67 7.32 -6.07
CA LEU A 289 -6.93 6.78 -6.61
C LEU A 289 -7.09 5.36 -6.10
N THR A 290 -8.17 5.11 -5.35
CA THR A 290 -8.41 3.81 -4.72
C THR A 290 -9.75 3.22 -5.14
N TYR A 291 -9.85 1.90 -5.00
CA TYR A 291 -11.10 1.16 -5.09
C TYR A 291 -11.19 0.18 -3.95
N HIS A 292 -12.34 0.13 -3.30
CA HIS A 292 -12.67 -0.81 -2.25
C HIS A 292 -14.15 -1.16 -2.36
N ASP A 293 -14.47 -2.45 -2.39
CA ASP A 293 -15.83 -2.94 -2.42
C ASP A 293 -15.95 -4.25 -1.63
N ALA A 294 -16.45 -4.14 -0.41
CA ALA A 294 -16.66 -5.28 0.48
C ALA A 294 -17.97 -6.05 0.21
N LYS A 295 -18.82 -5.59 -0.74
CA LYS A 295 -20.17 -6.13 -0.96
C LYS A 295 -20.38 -6.70 -2.36
N GLY A 296 -19.85 -6.05 -3.38
CA GLY A 296 -19.95 -6.51 -4.75
C GLY A 296 -19.04 -7.71 -5.02
N ASP A 297 -19.05 -8.15 -6.28
CA ASP A 297 -18.28 -9.31 -6.74
C ASP A 297 -17.68 -9.03 -8.13
N SER A 298 -17.41 -7.76 -8.42
CA SER A 298 -16.90 -7.30 -9.72
C SER A 298 -15.48 -6.76 -9.59
N GLY A 299 -14.64 -7.11 -10.57
CA GLY A 299 -13.34 -6.47 -10.71
C GLY A 299 -13.45 -4.99 -11.10
N LYS A 300 -12.36 -4.25 -10.93
CA LYS A 300 -12.30 -2.81 -11.22
C LYS A 300 -10.97 -2.41 -11.85
N LEU A 301 -11.06 -1.80 -13.02
CA LEU A 301 -9.94 -1.10 -13.63
C LEU A 301 -9.85 0.33 -13.10
N LEU A 302 -8.67 0.71 -12.62
CA LEU A 302 -8.31 2.06 -12.25
C LEU A 302 -7.23 2.56 -13.21
N VAL A 303 -7.43 3.74 -13.79
CA VAL A 303 -6.47 4.38 -14.69
C VAL A 303 -6.23 5.81 -14.23
N ARG A 304 -4.96 6.21 -14.10
CA ARG A 304 -4.59 7.55 -13.64
C ARG A 304 -3.28 8.02 -14.24
N ARG A 305 -3.24 9.32 -14.58
CA ARG A 305 -1.99 10.03 -14.86
C ARG A 305 -1.25 10.29 -13.55
N VAL A 306 0.00 9.87 -13.49
CA VAL A 306 0.87 9.96 -12.31
C VAL A 306 2.20 10.65 -12.66
N PRO A 307 2.79 11.39 -11.71
CA PRO A 307 4.09 12.03 -11.90
C PRO A 307 5.21 10.99 -11.96
N VAL A 308 6.23 11.24 -12.77
CA VAL A 308 7.48 10.47 -12.74
C VAL A 308 8.30 10.96 -11.55
N LEU A 309 8.69 10.03 -10.67
CA LEU A 309 9.46 10.33 -9.47
C LEU A 309 10.95 9.94 -9.58
N ASP A 310 11.38 9.41 -10.72
CA ASP A 310 12.77 9.01 -10.95
C ASP A 310 13.66 10.26 -11.12
N PRO A 311 14.73 10.40 -10.30
CA PRO A 311 15.62 11.57 -10.37
C PRO A 311 16.21 11.84 -11.77
N SER A 312 16.42 10.79 -12.57
CA SER A 312 16.96 10.93 -13.93
C SER A 312 16.01 11.67 -14.89
N PHE A 313 14.71 11.73 -14.57
CA PHE A 313 13.70 12.46 -15.34
C PHE A 313 13.41 13.86 -14.80
N ILE A 314 13.76 14.11 -13.53
CA ILE A 314 13.44 15.36 -12.82
C ILE A 314 14.61 16.36 -12.87
N GLY A 315 15.85 15.88 -13.03
CA GLY A 315 17.06 16.73 -13.06
C GLY A 315 17.39 17.32 -11.68
N ASP A 316 18.23 18.37 -11.66
CA ASP A 316 18.65 19.08 -10.42
C ASP A 316 17.52 19.88 -9.74
N ASP A 317 16.30 19.88 -10.28
CA ASP A 317 15.11 20.54 -9.72
C ASP A 317 14.49 19.75 -8.53
N ASN A 318 15.33 19.04 -7.77
CA ASN A 318 14.99 18.28 -6.54
C ASN A 318 14.30 19.14 -5.47
N HIS A 319 14.44 20.48 -5.53
CA HIS A 319 13.81 21.42 -4.62
C HIS A 319 12.28 21.57 -4.80
N LYS A 320 11.67 20.95 -5.83
CA LYS A 320 10.21 21.04 -6.09
C LYS A 320 9.44 19.74 -5.85
N LEU A 321 10.11 18.61 -5.65
CA LEU A 321 9.47 17.43 -5.06
C LEU A 321 9.30 17.71 -3.57
N VAL A 322 8.17 18.30 -3.21
CA VAL A 322 7.78 18.46 -1.79
C VAL A 322 7.53 17.06 -1.26
N TYR A 323 8.59 16.42 -0.75
CA TYR A 323 8.43 15.30 0.17
C TYR A 323 7.68 15.83 1.39
N PRO A 324 6.76 15.04 1.98
CA PRO A 324 5.96 15.52 3.11
C PRO A 324 6.76 15.91 4.36
N SER A 325 8.10 15.77 4.36
CA SER A 325 8.94 16.30 5.43
C SER A 325 9.00 17.83 5.33
N SER A 326 8.09 18.51 6.01
CA SER A 326 8.32 19.90 6.35
C SER A 326 9.49 19.96 7.34
N ASN A 327 10.67 20.36 6.86
CA ASN A 327 11.76 20.85 7.74
C ASN A 327 11.40 22.19 8.40
N GLU A 328 10.23 22.76 8.09
CA GLU A 328 9.69 23.89 8.83
C GLU A 328 9.18 23.39 10.17
N SER A 329 9.79 23.90 11.24
CA SER A 329 9.19 23.86 12.57
C SER A 329 7.87 24.62 12.49
N GLU A 330 6.79 23.86 12.32
CA GLU A 330 5.44 24.39 12.46
C GLU A 330 5.40 25.09 13.83
N LYS A 331 5.21 26.41 13.82
CA LYS A 331 4.91 27.16 15.05
C LYS A 331 3.58 26.60 15.53
N MET A 332 3.64 25.62 16.43
CA MET A 332 2.53 24.96 17.12
C MET A 332 1.20 25.59 16.73
N HIS A 333 0.52 25.06 15.71
CA HIS A 333 -0.77 25.60 15.29
C HIS A 333 -1.75 25.40 16.45
N VAL A 334 -1.81 26.42 17.30
CA VAL A 334 -2.75 26.57 18.38
C VAL A 334 -4.12 26.61 17.74
N TRP A 335 -4.93 25.59 17.97
CA TRP A 335 -6.32 25.61 17.56
C TRP A 335 -6.99 26.84 18.20
N PRO A 336 -7.66 27.70 17.42
CA PRO A 336 -8.48 28.76 18.00
C PRO A 336 -9.63 28.09 18.76
N THR A 337 -9.66 28.24 20.09
CA THR A 337 -10.82 27.84 20.88
C THR A 337 -11.99 28.75 20.53
N SER A 338 -12.98 28.21 19.83
CA SER A 338 -14.28 28.85 19.67
C SER A 338 -15.17 28.57 20.88
N SER A 339 -14.80 29.11 22.04
CA SER A 339 -15.70 29.18 23.20
C SER A 339 -15.13 30.13 24.26
N SER A 340 -15.29 31.44 24.03
CA SER A 340 -15.37 32.37 25.17
C SER A 340 -16.21 33.57 24.78
N LYS A 341 -17.44 33.60 25.31
CA LYS A 341 -18.00 34.90 25.71
C LYS A 341 -17.01 35.50 26.71
N ALA A 342 -16.37 36.57 26.25
CA ALA A 342 -15.65 37.60 26.98
C ALA A 342 -15.64 37.48 28.52
N ASN A 343 -14.45 37.29 29.07
CA ASN A 343 -13.81 38.34 29.87
C ASN A 343 -12.30 38.12 29.88
N GLY A 344 -11.57 39.23 29.77
CA GLY A 344 -10.12 39.24 29.59
C GLY A 344 -9.37 38.57 30.72
N ASP A 345 -8.75 37.43 30.41
CA ASP A 345 -7.41 37.00 30.81
C ASP A 345 -7.20 35.60 30.21
N GLY A 346 -6.84 35.56 28.93
CA GLY A 346 -6.60 34.32 28.19
C GLY A 346 -5.30 33.66 28.64
N LYS A 347 -5.37 32.82 29.67
CA LYS A 347 -4.25 32.02 30.14
C LYS A 347 -4.07 30.81 29.21
N TYR A 348 -3.18 30.97 28.23
CA TYR A 348 -2.70 29.86 27.40
C TYR A 348 -1.92 28.87 28.27
N CYS A 349 -2.27 27.59 28.23
CA CYS A 349 -1.49 26.56 28.91
C CYS A 349 -0.17 26.37 28.19
N ARG A 350 0.94 26.69 28.85
CA ARG A 350 2.30 26.60 28.30
C ARG A 350 3.04 25.34 28.76
N LYS A 351 2.47 24.56 29.69
CA LYS A 351 3.08 23.37 30.31
C LYS A 351 2.02 22.32 30.67
N ASP A 352 2.43 21.04 30.65
CA ASP A 352 1.62 19.85 30.98
C ASP A 352 0.86 19.94 32.30
N SER A 353 1.36 20.73 33.26
CA SER A 353 0.75 20.92 34.57
C SER A 353 -0.49 21.84 34.60
N GLU A 354 -0.78 22.57 33.52
CA GLU A 354 -1.88 23.55 33.49
C GLU A 354 -3.17 23.02 32.85
N CYS A 355 -3.14 21.86 32.17
CA CYS A 355 -4.33 21.22 31.58
C CYS A 355 -4.91 20.08 32.45
N ALA A 356 -4.29 19.77 33.58
CA ALA A 356 -4.65 18.64 34.42
C ALA A 356 -5.69 19.02 35.47
N GLU A 357 -6.91 19.40 35.06
CA GLU A 357 -8.08 19.24 35.91
C GLU A 357 -8.74 17.88 35.63
N GLY A 358 -8.17 16.87 36.28
CA GLY A 358 -8.83 15.68 36.83
C GLY A 358 -10.04 15.07 36.10
N THR A 359 -9.78 14.31 35.05
CA THR A 359 -10.46 13.01 34.85
C THR A 359 -9.40 11.94 34.65
N SER A 360 -9.26 11.04 35.63
CA SER A 360 -8.40 9.86 35.52
C SER A 360 -8.94 8.95 34.41
N SER A 361 -8.42 9.10 33.20
CA SER A 361 -8.71 8.19 32.09
C SER A 361 -8.08 6.84 32.42
N SER A 362 -8.91 5.82 32.64
CA SER A 362 -8.41 4.49 32.99
C SER A 362 -7.65 3.87 31.81
N ILE A 363 -6.42 3.44 32.07
CA ILE A 363 -5.63 2.63 31.15
C ILE A 363 -6.18 1.21 31.18
N PHE A 364 -6.33 0.59 30.01
CA PHE A 364 -6.81 -0.77 29.86
C PHE A 364 -6.04 -1.49 28.75
N ASN A 365 -6.20 -2.82 28.69
CA ASN A 365 -5.62 -3.63 27.62
C ASN A 365 -6.72 -4.16 26.72
N SER A 366 -6.47 -4.21 25.42
CA SER A 366 -7.36 -4.85 24.45
C SER A 366 -6.56 -5.48 23.31
N ILE A 367 -7.13 -6.52 22.71
CA ILE A 367 -6.50 -7.21 21.58
C ILE A 367 -6.83 -6.47 20.30
N MET A 368 -5.80 -5.98 19.63
CA MET A 368 -5.89 -5.41 18.29
C MET A 368 -4.89 -6.15 17.41
N MET A 369 -5.32 -6.56 16.22
CA MET A 369 -4.44 -7.28 15.29
C MET A 369 -3.88 -8.62 15.81
N SER A 370 -4.40 -9.17 16.91
CA SER A 370 -3.86 -10.34 17.65
C SER A 370 -2.71 -10.01 18.60
N ASP A 371 -2.43 -8.73 18.80
CA ASP A 371 -1.47 -8.24 19.77
C ASP A 371 -2.18 -7.55 20.93
N ASN A 372 -1.56 -7.57 22.11
CA ASN A 372 -2.11 -6.97 23.31
C ASN A 372 -1.65 -5.51 23.42
N PHE A 373 -2.53 -4.58 23.06
CA PHE A 373 -2.27 -3.14 23.12
C PHE A 373 -2.60 -2.60 24.51
N THR A 374 -1.84 -1.59 24.93
CA THR A 374 -2.18 -0.76 26.10
C THR A 374 -2.87 0.50 25.59
N LEU A 375 -4.07 0.78 26.08
CA LEU A 375 -4.93 1.84 25.59
C LEU A 375 -5.42 2.77 26.70
N VAL A 376 -5.75 3.99 26.31
CA VAL A 376 -6.41 5.00 27.13
C VAL A 376 -7.60 5.58 26.39
N SER A 377 -8.74 5.71 27.07
CA SER A 377 -9.99 6.20 26.47
C SER A 377 -9.97 7.71 26.23
N LEU A 378 -10.57 8.15 25.12
CA LEU A 378 -10.83 9.57 24.86
C LEU A 378 -12.04 10.03 25.68
N GLN A 379 -11.85 11.02 26.54
CA GLN A 379 -12.89 11.64 27.36
C GLN A 379 -13.25 13.03 26.82
N GLY A 380 -14.53 13.39 26.86
CA GLY A 380 -15.00 14.70 26.36
C GLY A 380 -14.84 14.88 24.85
N THR A 381 -15.02 16.11 24.38
CA THR A 381 -14.89 16.49 22.96
C THR A 381 -13.50 17.05 22.62
N GLU A 382 -12.67 17.35 23.61
CA GLU A 382 -11.29 17.79 23.41
C GLU A 382 -10.41 17.24 24.53
N GLY A 383 -9.12 17.06 24.25
CA GLY A 383 -8.20 16.56 25.27
C GLY A 383 -6.76 16.42 24.79
N ASN A 384 -5.87 16.27 25.76
CA ASN A 384 -4.46 15.93 25.58
C ASN A 384 -4.15 14.72 26.45
N ILE A 385 -3.84 13.58 25.82
CA ILE A 385 -3.66 12.29 26.50
C ILE A 385 -2.39 11.60 26.01
N SER A 386 -1.84 10.73 26.86
CA SER A 386 -0.66 9.94 26.53
C SER A 386 -0.73 8.52 27.09
N VAL A 387 -0.09 7.58 26.40
CA VAL A 387 0.06 6.20 26.84
C VAL A 387 1.39 5.64 26.36
N CYS A 388 2.07 4.83 27.19
CA CYS A 388 3.38 4.27 26.88
C CYS A 388 3.42 2.75 27.05
N SER A 389 4.24 2.09 26.23
CA SER A 389 4.63 0.68 26.38
C SER A 389 6.12 0.54 26.09
N GLY A 390 6.90 0.26 27.15
CA GLY A 390 8.36 0.24 27.08
C GLY A 390 8.93 1.60 26.66
N SER A 391 9.71 1.62 25.59
CA SER A 391 10.35 2.83 25.03
C SER A 391 9.46 3.66 24.11
N VAL A 392 8.25 3.18 23.78
CA VAL A 392 7.32 3.85 22.87
C VAL A 392 6.26 4.55 23.69
N CYS A 393 6.17 5.86 23.56
CA CYS A 393 5.14 6.72 24.15
C CYS A 393 4.37 7.41 23.04
N CYS A 394 3.04 7.35 23.12
CA CYS A 394 2.13 7.96 22.18
C CYS A 394 1.41 9.12 22.86
N HIS A 395 1.36 10.26 22.20
CA HIS A 395 0.72 11.48 22.66
C HIS A 395 -0.31 11.93 21.63
N LEU A 396 -1.50 12.30 22.10
CA LEU A 396 -2.61 12.72 21.26
C LEU A 396 -3.20 14.01 21.81
N LEU A 397 -3.13 15.06 21.00
CA LEU A 397 -4.01 16.22 21.11
C LEU A 397 -5.18 16.02 20.16
N PHE A 398 -6.42 16.11 20.64
CA PHE A 398 -7.59 15.88 19.80
C PHE A 398 -8.73 16.84 20.09
N ARG A 399 -9.57 17.06 19.07
CA ARG A 399 -10.91 17.65 19.16
C ARG A 399 -11.82 16.81 18.29
N ARG A 400 -12.97 16.42 18.80
CA ARG A 400 -13.93 15.57 18.11
C ARG A 400 -15.34 16.12 18.16
N SER A 401 -16.15 15.74 17.17
CA SER A 401 -17.59 15.98 17.18
C SER A 401 -18.25 15.26 18.36
N ASP A 402 -19.33 15.83 18.89
CA ASP A 402 -20.12 15.22 19.96
C ASP A 402 -21.01 14.09 19.39
N THR A 403 -20.47 12.87 19.41
CA THR A 403 -21.11 11.66 18.89
C THR A 403 -20.88 10.51 19.88
N PRO A 404 -21.83 9.57 20.05
CA PRO A 404 -21.76 8.51 21.06
C PRO A 404 -20.79 7.37 20.72
N GLU A 405 -19.78 7.60 19.87
CA GLU A 405 -18.79 6.60 19.50
C GLU A 405 -17.59 6.59 20.47
N PHE A 406 -17.16 5.38 20.82
CA PHE A 406 -16.06 5.18 21.74
C PHE A 406 -14.72 5.11 21.00
N TYR A 407 -13.75 5.92 21.45
CA TYR A 407 -12.40 5.99 20.88
C TYR A 407 -11.34 5.79 21.96
N ALA A 408 -10.21 5.25 21.55
CA ALA A 408 -9.05 5.10 22.41
C ALA A 408 -7.75 5.41 21.66
N LEU A 409 -6.78 5.94 22.40
CA LEU A 409 -5.37 5.98 21.98
C LEU A 409 -4.70 4.70 22.49
N GLY A 410 -4.07 3.95 21.59
CA GLY A 410 -3.36 2.72 21.89
C GLY A 410 -1.87 2.80 21.53
N VAL A 411 -1.07 2.05 22.28
CA VAL A 411 0.35 1.82 22.01
C VAL A 411 0.67 0.33 22.02
N PHE A 412 1.54 -0.08 21.11
CA PHE A 412 2.15 -1.42 21.10
C PHE A 412 3.65 -1.32 20.79
N ASN A 413 4.42 -2.13 21.50
CA ASN A 413 5.86 -2.23 21.37
C ASN A 413 6.27 -3.69 21.60
N GLY A 414 6.41 -4.46 20.52
CA GLY A 414 6.62 -5.89 20.66
C GLY A 414 6.63 -6.66 19.35
N LEU A 415 6.88 -7.96 19.47
CA LEU A 415 6.95 -8.89 18.34
C LEU A 415 5.54 -9.35 17.94
N HIS A 416 5.08 -8.96 16.75
CA HIS A 416 3.92 -9.55 16.11
C HIS A 416 4.36 -10.80 15.32
N ARG A 417 4.11 -11.98 15.89
CA ARG A 417 4.55 -13.27 15.33
C ARG A 417 6.07 -13.31 15.11
N ALA A 418 6.53 -12.93 13.92
CA ALA A 418 7.94 -12.96 13.51
C ALA A 418 8.52 -11.56 13.25
N TYR A 419 7.73 -10.48 13.31
CA TYR A 419 8.19 -9.14 12.99
C TYR A 419 7.83 -8.10 14.06
N TYR A 420 8.74 -7.17 14.33
CA TYR A 420 8.67 -6.25 15.47
C TYR A 420 7.98 -4.92 15.16
N LEU A 421 6.98 -4.56 15.96
CA LEU A 421 6.15 -3.38 15.75
C LEU A 421 6.32 -2.37 16.88
N GLU A 422 6.33 -1.11 16.52
CA GLU A 422 6.23 0.05 17.42
C GLU A 422 5.09 0.92 16.88
N ILE A 423 3.94 0.95 17.56
CA ILE A 423 2.70 1.51 17.00
C ILE A 423 2.09 2.50 17.97
N CYS A 424 1.69 3.66 17.44
CA CYS A 424 0.72 4.56 18.04
C CYS A 424 -0.54 4.58 17.18
N ALA A 425 -1.71 4.35 17.78
CA ALA A 425 -2.97 4.31 17.02
C ALA A 425 -4.12 4.96 17.79
N LEU A 426 -4.77 5.93 17.17
CA LEU A 426 -6.09 6.42 17.58
C LEU A 426 -7.14 5.59 16.83
N VAL A 427 -7.99 4.87 17.56
CA VAL A 427 -8.92 3.89 16.95
C VAL A 427 -10.36 4.09 17.42
N ARG A 428 -11.31 3.92 16.50
CA ARG A 428 -12.73 3.69 16.83
C ARG A 428 -12.90 2.28 17.39
N CYS A 429 -13.58 2.15 18.53
CA CYS A 429 -13.97 0.87 19.09
C CYS A 429 -15.32 0.41 18.51
N THR A 430 -15.55 -0.91 18.39
CA THR A 430 -16.77 -1.44 17.75
C THR A 430 -18.00 -1.36 18.64
N SER A 431 -17.84 -1.04 19.92
CA SER A 431 -18.90 -0.76 20.88
C SER A 431 -18.39 0.18 21.97
N GLU A 432 -19.25 0.52 22.93
CA GLU A 432 -18.88 1.30 24.12
C GLU A 432 -17.98 0.54 25.12
N LYS A 433 -17.72 -0.76 24.88
CA LYS A 433 -16.88 -1.57 25.76
C LYS A 433 -15.39 -1.42 25.43
N GLN A 434 -14.56 -1.27 26.46
CA GLN A 434 -13.09 -1.24 26.34
C GLN A 434 -12.51 -2.44 25.58
N SER A 435 -13.03 -3.64 25.82
CA SER A 435 -12.60 -4.87 25.13
C SER A 435 -12.92 -4.91 23.63
N SER A 436 -13.69 -3.94 23.12
CA SER A 436 -14.05 -3.86 21.70
C SER A 436 -13.11 -2.97 20.88
N CYS A 437 -12.19 -2.25 21.54
CA CYS A 437 -11.16 -1.47 20.87
C CYS A 437 -10.14 -2.40 20.22
N GLY A 438 -9.90 -2.23 18.91
CA GLY A 438 -9.16 -3.18 18.09
C GLY A 438 -10.03 -4.17 17.32
N GLY A 439 -11.35 -4.16 17.57
CA GLY A 439 -12.33 -4.84 16.74
C GLY A 439 -12.43 -4.24 15.33
N GLN A 440 -12.94 -5.01 14.38
CA GLN A 440 -13.03 -4.58 12.99
C GLN A 440 -14.29 -3.74 12.75
N THR A 441 -14.09 -2.51 12.26
CA THR A 441 -15.16 -1.62 11.80
C THR A 441 -14.69 -0.86 10.57
N GLU A 442 -15.55 -0.76 9.56
CA GLU A 442 -15.30 0.02 8.34
C GLU A 442 -15.90 1.43 8.43
N TYR A 443 -16.80 1.65 9.39
CA TYR A 443 -17.57 2.88 9.49
C TYR A 443 -17.20 3.64 10.75
N ALA A 444 -17.37 4.96 10.71
CA ALA A 444 -17.18 5.95 11.76
C ALA A 444 -18.04 7.17 11.45
N GLU A 445 -18.61 7.78 12.48
CA GLU A 445 -19.36 9.04 12.39
C GLU A 445 -18.56 10.20 12.98
N THR A 446 -17.75 9.95 14.00
CA THR A 446 -17.00 11.00 14.70
C THR A 446 -15.94 11.63 13.81
N LEU A 447 -16.09 12.93 13.55
CA LEU A 447 -15.02 13.74 12.97
C LEU A 447 -13.99 14.03 14.06
N VAL A 448 -12.71 13.82 13.78
CA VAL A 448 -11.63 14.03 14.75
C VAL A 448 -10.53 14.87 14.12
N ASP A 449 -10.32 16.06 14.64
CA ASP A 449 -9.08 16.80 14.44
C ASP A 449 -8.06 16.28 15.44
N PHE A 450 -6.81 16.07 15.02
CA PHE A 450 -5.79 15.57 15.92
C PHE A 450 -4.36 15.97 15.55
N ARG A 451 -3.49 15.91 16.55
CA ARG A 451 -2.04 15.76 16.41
C ARG A 451 -1.62 14.51 17.17
N LEU A 452 -1.15 13.50 16.46
CA LEU A 452 -0.65 12.24 17.01
C LEU A 452 0.88 12.26 16.93
N THR A 453 1.52 12.03 18.07
CA THR A 453 2.99 12.01 18.20
C THR A 453 3.42 10.70 18.85
N GLY A 454 4.53 10.13 18.41
CA GLY A 454 5.07 8.90 18.98
C GLY A 454 6.59 8.93 19.11
N THR A 455 7.12 8.27 20.14
CA THR A 455 8.57 8.01 20.26
C THR A 455 8.91 6.63 19.68
N PHE A 456 9.83 6.59 18.71
CA PHE A 456 10.20 5.38 17.99
C PHE A 456 11.71 5.13 18.07
N THR A 457 12.10 3.85 18.06
CA THR A 457 13.51 3.43 17.98
C THR A 457 13.94 3.05 16.55
N THR A 458 13.05 3.28 15.59
CA THR A 458 13.23 2.99 14.17
C THR A 458 12.89 4.22 13.33
N PRO A 459 13.65 4.52 12.27
CA PRO A 459 13.29 5.57 11.31
C PRO A 459 12.18 5.13 10.35
N HIS A 460 11.76 3.86 10.38
CA HIS A 460 10.78 3.29 9.47
C HIS A 460 9.38 3.32 10.08
N VAL A 461 8.72 4.48 9.95
CA VAL A 461 7.37 4.71 10.45
C VAL A 461 6.47 5.17 9.30
N TYR A 462 5.30 4.56 9.19
CA TYR A 462 4.35 4.79 8.10
C TYR A 462 3.07 5.42 8.65
N PRO A 463 2.87 6.74 8.49
CA PRO A 463 1.64 7.43 8.90
C PRO A 463 0.46 7.02 8.02
N GLY A 464 -0.65 6.63 8.64
CA GLY A 464 -1.88 6.23 7.94
C GLY A 464 -3.11 6.84 8.60
N ILE A 465 -4.07 7.25 7.77
CA ILE A 465 -5.38 7.77 8.21
C ILE A 465 -6.47 7.05 7.40
N LEU A 466 -7.39 6.42 8.11
CA LEU A 466 -8.53 5.71 7.54
C LEU A 466 -9.82 6.33 8.04
N GLY A 467 -10.62 6.85 7.11
CA GLY A 467 -11.97 7.34 7.32
C GLY A 467 -13.03 6.26 7.10
N SER A 468 -14.26 6.63 7.44
CA SER A 468 -15.47 5.84 7.26
C SER A 468 -15.64 5.37 5.82
N GLY A 469 -16.05 4.12 5.62
CA GLY A 469 -16.17 3.48 4.31
C GLY A 469 -14.83 3.12 3.68
N ILE A 470 -13.76 2.93 4.47
CA ILE A 470 -12.41 2.58 3.99
C ILE A 470 -11.85 3.68 3.06
N THR A 471 -12.14 4.94 3.39
CA THR A 471 -11.60 6.11 2.69
C THR A 471 -10.23 6.45 3.24
N VAL A 472 -9.24 6.66 2.39
CA VAL A 472 -7.88 7.02 2.82
C VAL A 472 -7.69 8.53 2.80
N ASP A 473 -6.96 9.07 3.77
CA ASP A 473 -6.63 10.49 3.86
C ASP A 473 -5.11 10.68 4.08
N ILE A 474 -4.63 11.92 3.97
CA ILE A 474 -3.23 12.30 4.23
C ILE A 474 -3.14 13.28 5.39
N PRO A 475 -2.04 13.26 6.17
CA PRO A 475 -1.76 14.31 7.13
C PRO A 475 -1.63 15.68 6.45
N ASP A 476 -2.11 16.74 7.12
CA ASP A 476 -1.84 18.13 6.72
C ASP A 476 -0.35 18.44 6.92
N HIS A 477 0.19 17.98 8.05
CA HIS A 477 1.61 18.05 8.39
C HIS A 477 2.07 16.73 9.01
N SER A 478 3.31 16.34 8.70
CA SER A 478 4.00 15.27 9.42
C SER A 478 5.51 15.47 9.34
N GLY A 479 6.23 14.88 10.29
CA GLY A 479 7.68 14.97 10.29
C GLY A 479 8.31 14.52 11.59
N TRP A 480 9.63 14.53 11.61
CA TRP A 480 10.43 14.25 12.80
C TRP A 480 10.69 15.56 13.55
N GLU A 481 10.17 15.68 14.77
CA GLU A 481 10.45 16.81 15.69
C GLU A 481 11.83 16.67 16.34
N SER A 482 12.28 15.44 16.53
CA SER A 482 13.61 15.06 17.00
C SER A 482 13.99 13.71 16.38
N GLU A 483 15.21 13.23 16.64
CA GLU A 483 15.72 11.96 16.08
C GLU A 483 14.78 10.76 16.30
N ASN A 484 14.02 10.76 17.40
CA ASN A 484 13.18 9.64 17.82
C ASN A 484 11.69 10.00 17.92
N GLN A 485 11.28 11.22 17.56
CA GLN A 485 9.90 11.67 17.74
C GLN A 485 9.28 12.05 16.40
N LEU A 486 8.29 11.27 15.98
CA LEU A 486 7.52 11.54 14.77
C LEU A 486 6.12 12.02 15.14
N TYR A 487 5.63 13.04 14.43
CA TYR A 487 4.25 13.49 14.53
C TYR A 487 3.53 13.44 13.19
N MET A 488 2.20 13.39 13.26
CA MET A 488 1.31 13.78 12.19
C MET A 488 0.12 14.57 12.73
N SER A 489 -0.40 15.52 11.96
CA SER A 489 -1.61 16.26 12.28
C SER A 489 -2.60 16.23 11.13
N ARG A 490 -3.89 16.27 11.49
CA ARG A 490 -4.99 16.34 10.54
C ARG A 490 -6.14 17.15 11.12
N THR A 491 -6.68 18.06 10.33
CA THR A 491 -7.78 18.96 10.73
C THR A 491 -8.84 19.10 9.63
N GLY A 492 -10.09 19.33 10.01
CA GLY A 492 -11.18 19.51 9.05
C GLY A 492 -11.51 18.23 8.29
N MET A 493 -11.45 17.08 8.96
CA MET A 493 -11.90 15.81 8.37
C MET A 493 -13.36 15.91 7.94
N SER A 494 -13.67 15.44 6.73
CA SER A 494 -15.04 15.43 6.18
C SER A 494 -15.77 14.09 6.39
N THR A 495 -15.06 13.05 6.83
CA THR A 495 -15.57 11.71 7.08
C THR A 495 -15.17 11.28 8.49
N GLY A 496 -16.01 10.48 9.15
CA GLY A 496 -15.68 9.97 10.49
C GLY A 496 -14.38 9.16 10.48
N LEU A 497 -13.60 9.24 11.56
CA LEU A 497 -12.29 8.60 11.67
C LEU A 497 -12.42 7.14 12.10
N VAL A 498 -12.00 6.17 11.29
CA VAL A 498 -11.89 4.77 11.72
C VAL A 498 -10.60 4.55 12.50
N THR A 499 -9.49 5.02 11.95
CA THR A 499 -8.18 4.96 12.63
C THR A 499 -7.23 6.03 12.10
N ALA A 500 -6.34 6.50 12.97
CA ALA A 500 -5.13 7.22 12.60
C ALA A 500 -3.94 6.52 13.28
N MET A 501 -2.94 6.11 12.51
CA MET A 501 -1.81 5.34 13.01
C MET A 501 -0.45 5.89 12.59
N LEU A 502 0.52 5.77 13.48
CA LEU A 502 1.94 5.80 13.17
C LEU A 502 2.45 4.36 13.28
N TYR A 503 2.63 3.70 12.13
CA TYR A 503 2.98 2.29 12.07
C TYR A 503 4.50 2.10 11.93
N GLY A 504 5.19 1.86 13.04
CA GLY A 504 6.64 1.66 13.10
C GLY A 504 7.07 0.22 12.92
N ARG A 505 8.09 0.00 12.08
CA ARG A 505 8.73 -1.31 11.87
C ARG A 505 10.18 -1.29 12.30
N ASN A 506 10.54 -2.16 13.23
CA ASN A 506 11.93 -2.34 13.62
C ASN A 506 12.48 -3.63 13.01
N TYR A 507 12.95 -3.52 11.76
CA TYR A 507 13.44 -4.67 10.98
C TYR A 507 14.63 -5.38 11.64
N GLU A 508 15.43 -4.66 12.43
CA GLU A 508 16.58 -5.26 13.11
C GLU A 508 16.18 -6.23 14.22
N LYS A 509 15.01 -6.01 14.82
CA LYS A 509 14.42 -6.84 15.88
C LYS A 509 13.51 -7.95 15.35
N ASP A 510 13.36 -8.09 14.03
CA ASP A 510 12.55 -9.17 13.46
C ASP A 510 13.19 -10.54 13.74
N ASN A 511 12.36 -11.54 13.99
CA ASN A 511 12.76 -12.94 14.15
C ASN A 511 12.53 -13.71 12.85
N VAL A 512 13.09 -13.20 11.74
CA VAL A 512 13.08 -13.83 10.43
C VAL A 512 14.50 -13.98 9.90
N LYS A 513 14.69 -14.93 8.97
CA LYS A 513 15.97 -15.07 8.27
C LYS A 513 16.22 -13.81 7.44
N LYS A 514 17.25 -13.05 7.80
CA LYS A 514 17.69 -11.88 7.02
C LYS A 514 18.39 -12.35 5.75
N CYS A 515 18.27 -11.55 4.68
CA CYS A 515 19.13 -11.68 3.52
C CYS A 515 20.58 -11.45 3.96
N ALA A 516 21.48 -12.36 3.59
CA ALA A 516 22.88 -12.33 4.00
C ALA A 516 23.71 -11.35 3.16
#